data_AF-A0AA40WFY2-F1
#
_entry.id   AF-A0AA40WFY2-F1
#
_cell.length_a   1.000
_cell.length_b   1.000
_cell.length_c   1.000
_cell.angle_alpha   90.00
_cell.angle_beta   90.00
_cell.angle_gamma   90.00
#
_symmetry.space_group_name_H-M   'P 1'
#
loop_
_entity.id
_entity.type
_entity.pdbx_description
1 polymer ?
#
loop_
_entity_poly.entity_id
_entity_poly.type
_entity_poly.pdbx_seq_one_letter_code
_entity_poly.pdbx_strand_id
1 'polypeptide(L)' 'ALSGHDVTVLLPAIYLMGNPVQNVGRCLGTAEVNAKYYPHIIAVCAINALLSIWVMQLIV' A
#
# COMPACT_ATOMS: atom_id res chain seq x y z
N ALA A 1 16.65 9.45 14.18
CA ALA A 1 15.77 8.45 14.82
C ALA A 1 14.35 8.71 14.32
N LEU A 2 13.59 7.67 14.04
CA LEU A 2 12.17 7.81 13.66
C LEU A 2 11.36 8.13 14.92
N SER A 3 10.57 9.20 14.91
CA SER A 3 9.72 9.56 16.05
C SER A 3 8.51 8.63 16.12
N GLY A 4 7.94 8.42 17.32
CA GLY A 4 6.67 7.70 17.47
C GLY A 4 5.53 8.33 16.65
N HIS A 5 5.61 9.65 16.43
CA HIS A 5 4.74 10.38 15.52
C HIS A 5 4.84 9.85 14.08
N ASP A 6 6.07 9.77 13.54
CA ASP A 6 6.31 9.33 12.17
C ASP A 6 5.86 7.88 11.95
N VAL A 7 6.05 7.02 12.96
CA VAL A 7 5.56 5.64 12.95
C VAL A 7 4.04 5.59 12.89
N THR A 8 3.36 6.42 13.67
CA THR A 8 1.90 6.47 13.73
C THR A 8 1.30 6.90 12.40
N VAL A 9 1.90 7.91 11.76
CA VAL A 9 1.47 8.40 10.44
C VAL A 9 1.69 7.35 9.35
N LEU A 10 2.79 6.59 9.42
CA LEU A 10 3.13 5.60 8.39
C LEU A 10 2.35 4.28 8.55
N LEU A 11 1.85 3.98 9.75
CA LEU A 11 1.20 2.72 10.09
C LEU A 11 0.07 2.28 9.13
N PRO A 12 -0.92 3.14 8.77
CA PRO A 12 -1.98 2.71 7.88
C PRO A 12 -1.50 2.48 6.44
N ALA A 13 -0.51 3.24 5.96
CA ALA A 13 0.08 3.01 4.64
C ALA A 13 0.81 1.65 4.56
N ILE A 14 1.51 1.25 5.64
CA ILE A 14 2.14 -0.08 5.73
C ILE A 14 1.07 -1.17 5.63
N TYR A 15 -0.04 -1.00 6.34
CA TYR A 15 -1.14 -1.96 6.32
C TYR A 15 -1.78 -2.10 4.93
N LEU A 16 -2.00 -0.97 4.24
CA LEU A 16 -2.57 -0.93 2.89
C LEU A 16 -1.66 -1.57 1.83
N MET A 17 -0.33 -1.42 1.95
CA MET A 17 0.62 -1.93 0.94
C MET A 17 1.03 -3.39 1.14
N GLY A 18 0.89 -3.94 2.35
CA GLY A 18 1.32 -5.30 2.65
C GLY A 18 0.65 -6.36 1.76
N ASN A 19 -0.68 -6.36 1.72
CA ASN A 19 -1.46 -7.36 1.00
C ASN A 19 -1.14 -7.41 -0.52
N PRO A 20 -1.24 -6.31 -1.29
CA PRO A 20 -1.04 -6.37 -2.74
C PRO A 20 0.39 -6.77 -3.14
N VAL A 21 1.42 -6.31 -2.43
CA VAL A 21 2.83 -6.72 -2.68
C VAL A 21 3.02 -8.23 -2.55
N GLN A 22 2.43 -8.83 -1.51
CA GLN A 22 2.55 -10.27 -1.23
C GLN A 22 1.67 -11.10 -2.18
N ASN A 23 0.52 -10.57 -2.56
CA ASN A 23 -0.50 -11.25 -3.36
C ASN A 23 -0.15 -11.25 -4.87
N VAL A 24 0.48 -10.17 -5.38
CA VAL A 24 0.92 -10.11 -6.79
C VAL A 24 1.96 -11.20 -7.10
N GLY A 25 2.93 -11.40 -6.20
CA GLY A 25 4.01 -12.38 -6.40
C GLY A 25 3.57 -13.85 -6.25
N ARG A 26 2.53 -14.13 -5.47
CA ARG A 26 2.10 -15.51 -5.15
C ARG A 26 0.83 -15.95 -5.86
N CYS A 27 -0.16 -15.07 -5.95
CA CYS A 27 -1.52 -15.46 -6.33
C CYS A 27 -1.91 -14.90 -7.70
N LEU A 28 -1.55 -13.64 -8.02
CA LEU A 28 -1.87 -13.13 -9.35
C LEU A 28 -1.04 -13.84 -10.43
N GLY A 29 0.23 -14.17 -10.15
CA GLY A 29 1.06 -14.96 -11.08
C GLY A 29 0.51 -16.33 -11.47
N THR A 30 -0.28 -16.98 -10.61
CA THR A 30 -0.89 -18.30 -10.87
C THR A 30 -2.35 -18.22 -11.34
N ALA A 31 -3.01 -17.08 -11.13
CA ALA A 31 -4.43 -16.90 -11.44
C ALA A 31 -4.73 -16.53 -12.91
N GLU A 32 -3.77 -16.67 -13.83
CA GLU A 32 -3.92 -16.34 -15.27
C GLU A 32 -4.44 -14.92 -15.57
N VAL A 33 -4.37 -14.03 -14.58
CA VAL A 33 -4.88 -12.67 -14.72
C VAL A 33 -3.97 -11.92 -15.69
N ASN A 34 -4.54 -11.09 -16.56
CA ASN A 34 -3.73 -10.38 -17.54
C ASN A 34 -2.75 -9.44 -16.81
N ALA A 35 -1.45 -9.72 -16.94
CA ALA A 35 -0.38 -9.03 -16.21
C ALA A 35 -0.37 -7.51 -16.41
N LYS A 36 -1.03 -6.99 -17.46
CA LYS A 36 -1.26 -5.56 -17.70
C LYS A 36 -1.97 -4.86 -16.54
N TYR A 37 -2.81 -5.57 -15.79
CA TYR A 37 -3.60 -4.96 -14.70
C TYR A 37 -2.87 -4.96 -13.34
N TYR A 38 -1.79 -5.72 -13.18
CA TYR A 38 -1.03 -5.76 -11.92
C TYR A 38 -0.47 -4.40 -11.52
N PRO A 39 0.16 -3.64 -12.45
CA PRO A 39 0.62 -2.29 -12.11
C PRO A 39 -0.54 -1.35 -11.79
N HIS A 40 -1.75 -1.54 -12.35
CA HIS A 40 -2.91 -0.72 -12.03
C HIS A 40 -3.39 -0.96 -10.59
N ILE A 41 -3.47 -2.22 -10.16
CA ILE A 41 -3.86 -2.59 -8.79
C ILE A 41 -2.84 -2.02 -7.79
N ILE A 42 -1.55 -2.23 -8.06
CA ILE A 42 -0.46 -1.69 -7.22
C ILE A 42 -0.50 -0.17 -7.18
N ALA A 43 -0.75 0.51 -8.30
CA ALA A 43 -0.82 1.97 -8.36
C ALA A 43 -1.98 2.52 -7.52
N VAL A 44 -3.16 1.92 -7.59
CA VAL A 44 -4.31 2.34 -6.77
C VAL A 44 -4.01 2.16 -5.27
N CYS A 45 -3.41 1.04 -4.88
CA CYS A 45 -2.99 0.82 -3.49
C CYS A 45 -1.94 1.83 -3.04
N ALA A 46 -0.94 2.13 -3.88
CA ALA A 46 0.10 3.11 -3.58
C ALA A 46 -0.47 4.53 -3.43
N ILE A 47 -1.39 4.93 -4.30
CA ILE A 47 -2.09 6.22 -4.20
C ILE A 47 -2.86 6.30 -2.89
N ASN A 48 -3.60 5.25 -2.51
CA ASN A 48 -4.33 5.21 -1.24
C ASN A 48 -3.40 5.25 -0.02
N ALA A 49 -2.24 4.59 -0.09
CA ALA A 49 -1.25 4.63 0.99
C ALA A 49 -0.68 6.05 1.17
N LEU A 50 -0.35 6.75 0.08
CA LEU A 50 0.12 8.14 0.13
C LEU A 50 -0.96 9.10 0.65
N LEU A 51 -2.20 8.95 0.20
CA LEU A 51 -3.35 9.69 0.73
C LEU A 51 -3.54 9.41 2.22
N SER A 52 -3.39 8.17 2.66
CA SER A 52 -3.52 7.81 4.07
C SER A 52 -2.46 8.48 4.94
N ILE A 53 -1.20 8.53 4.48
CA ILE A 53 -0.12 9.29 5.16
C ILE A 53 -0.50 10.77 5.27
N TRP A 54 -0.97 11.36 4.17
CA TRP A 54 -1.38 12.76 4.14
C TRP A 54 -2.54 13.05 5.10
N VAL A 55 -3.55 12.18 5.15
CA VAL A 55 -4.67 12.31 6.09
C VAL A 55 -4.20 12.14 7.54
N MET A 56 -3.32 11.17 7.82
CA MET A 56 -2.82 10.97 9.18
C MET A 56 -2.01 12.16 9.69
N GLN A 57 -1.27 12.86 8.82
CA GLN A 57 -0.60 14.13 9.16
C GLN A 57 -1.56 15.28 9.50
N LEU A 58 -2.83 15.18 9.11
CA LEU A 58 -3.85 16.18 9.46
C LEU A 58 -4.58 15.84 10.76
N ILE A 59 -4.61 14.57 11.16
CA ILE A 59 -5.37 14.07 12.31
C ILE A 59 -4.51 14.02 13.58
N VAL A 60 -3.24 13.62 13.43
CA VAL A 60 -2.25 13.52 14.51
C VAL A 60 -1.43 14.80 14.57
#